data_AF-A0A5N5HIF4-F1
#
_entry.id   AF-A0A5N5HIF4-F1
#
_cell.length_a   1.000
_cell.length_b   1.000
_cell.length_c   1.000
_cell.angle_alpha   90.00
_cell.angle_beta   90.00
_cell.angle_gamma   90.00
#
_symmetry.space_group_name_H-M   'P 1'
#
loop_
_entity.id
_entity.type
_entity.pdbx_description
1 polymer ?
#
loop_
_entity_poly.entity_id
_entity_poly.type
_entity_poly.pdbx_seq_one_letter_code
_entity_poly.pdbx_strand_id
1 'polypeptide(L)'
;MEGIVEGGGSGAGRYTLRPERLSNEDILFCIDVDPESMVEMKAAMGPNGRPLTRLDSIKQAILLFINAKLTINPEHRFAFATLGKAASWLRREFSSEVESAHAALRILSAIPSSGNADLTGLFRIASHEAKKSRAQNRILRVVLIYCRSSVRPQNNWPVNQKLFTLDVVYLHDKPGPDNCPQEVYDALVDSLEHVSEFEGYILESGQGLTRVLFRHMCVLLSHPQQRCPQDHLDIPKALSRRLPAADTVNGEDSVTVSGGKSDH
;
A
#
# COMPACT_ATOMS: atom_id res chain seq x y z
N MET A 1 2.47 -40.88 -31.81
CA MET A 1 2.39 -42.17 -31.12
C MET A 1 1.67 -41.91 -29.83
N GLU A 2 0.50 -42.54 -29.71
CA GLU A 2 -0.48 -42.34 -28.64
C GLU A 2 0.08 -42.69 -27.27
N GLY A 3 -0.47 -42.04 -26.23
CA GLY A 3 -0.12 -42.28 -24.84
C GLY A 3 -1.28 -41.95 -23.90
N ILE A 4 -2.37 -42.71 -24.08
CA ILE A 4 -3.30 -43.25 -23.06
C ILE A 4 -3.75 -42.29 -21.94
N VAL A 5 -5.03 -41.91 -22.04
CA VAL A 5 -5.83 -41.40 -20.93
C VAL A 5 -6.39 -42.61 -20.16
N GLU A 6 -5.85 -42.88 -18.97
CA GLU A 6 -6.51 -43.77 -18.00
C GLU A 6 -7.16 -42.91 -16.92
N GLY A 7 -8.49 -42.97 -16.87
CA GLY A 7 -9.28 -42.48 -15.75
C GLY A 7 -9.40 -43.55 -14.68
N GLY A 8 -9.40 -43.12 -13.41
CA GLY A 8 -9.86 -43.94 -12.29
C GLY A 8 -9.10 -43.69 -10.99
N GLY A 9 -9.64 -42.84 -10.12
CA GLY A 9 -9.19 -42.75 -8.73
C GLY A 9 -9.54 -41.43 -8.06
N SER A 10 -10.69 -41.39 -7.40
CA SER A 10 -11.07 -40.33 -6.45
C SER A 10 -10.13 -40.33 -5.24
N GLY A 11 -8.92 -39.82 -5.41
CA GLY A 11 -8.06 -39.39 -4.33
C GLY A 11 -8.25 -37.89 -4.17
N ALA A 12 -9.02 -37.46 -3.16
CA ALA A 12 -8.94 -36.09 -2.69
C ALA A 12 -7.51 -35.87 -2.19
N GLY A 13 -6.62 -35.48 -3.10
CA GLY A 13 -5.23 -35.19 -2.80
C GLY A 13 -5.22 -34.15 -1.70
N ARG A 14 -4.75 -34.54 -0.52
CA ARG A 14 -4.58 -33.60 0.59
C ARG A 14 -3.71 -32.47 0.06
N TYR A 15 -4.31 -31.30 -0.08
CA TYR A 15 -3.57 -30.10 -0.48
C TYR A 15 -2.49 -29.87 0.57
N THR A 16 -1.25 -30.14 0.17
CA THR A 16 -0.08 -29.96 1.02
C THR A 16 0.65 -28.75 0.51
N LEU A 17 0.62 -27.67 1.29
CA LEU A 17 1.43 -26.50 1.01
C LEU A 17 2.89 -26.90 1.11
N ARG A 18 3.68 -26.60 0.06
CA ARG A 18 5.13 -26.72 0.16
C ARG A 18 5.60 -25.70 1.20
N PRO A 19 6.37 -26.09 2.22
CA PRO A 19 6.95 -25.14 3.14
C PRO A 19 8.01 -24.32 2.40
N GLU A 20 7.63 -23.12 1.94
CA GLU A 20 8.57 -22.13 1.43
C GLU A 20 8.95 -21.18 2.55
N ARG A 21 10.25 -21.09 2.83
CA ARG A 21 10.78 -20.09 3.75
C ARG A 21 10.85 -18.76 3.01
N LEU A 22 10.09 -17.79 3.48
CA LEU A 22 10.21 -16.42 3.03
C LEU A 22 11.52 -15.83 3.52
N SER A 23 12.15 -15.05 2.67
CA SER A 23 13.32 -14.27 3.06
C SER A 23 12.92 -13.18 4.04
N ASN A 24 13.78 -12.83 4.99
CA ASN A 24 13.56 -11.63 5.79
C ASN A 24 13.71 -10.39 4.89
N GLU A 25 12.83 -9.39 5.07
CA GLU A 25 12.87 -8.12 4.33
C GLU A 25 13.77 -7.08 5.01
N ASP A 26 14.59 -6.41 4.20
CA ASP A 26 15.06 -5.05 4.46
C ASP A 26 14.11 -4.10 3.73
N ILE A 27 13.49 -3.17 4.46
CA ILE A 27 12.46 -2.28 3.92
C ILE A 27 12.96 -0.83 3.99
N LEU A 28 13.15 -0.22 2.82
CA LEU A 28 13.52 1.19 2.69
C LEU A 28 12.25 2.02 2.44
N PHE A 29 11.88 2.86 3.39
CA PHE A 29 10.88 3.90 3.15
C PHE A 29 11.53 5.11 2.50
N CYS A 30 11.02 5.52 1.34
CA CYS A 30 11.38 6.79 0.72
C CYS A 30 10.17 7.72 0.74
N ILE A 31 10.26 8.83 1.47
CA ILE A 31 9.14 9.76 1.67
C ILE A 31 9.38 11.04 0.88
N ASP A 32 8.45 11.40 0.01
CA ASP A 32 8.44 12.70 -0.66
C ASP A 32 8.19 13.82 0.36
N VAL A 33 9.11 14.79 0.39
CA VAL A 33 9.12 15.91 1.35
C VAL A 33 8.77 17.24 0.69
N ASP A 34 8.12 17.19 -0.47
CA ASP A 34 7.61 18.37 -1.16
C ASP A 34 6.49 19.08 -0.36
N PRO A 35 6.27 20.39 -0.53
CA PRO A 35 5.17 21.10 0.11
C PRO A 35 3.78 20.47 -0.10
N GLU A 36 3.54 19.73 -1.19
CA GLU A 36 2.29 18.97 -1.36
C GLU A 36 2.08 17.91 -0.26
N SER A 37 3.13 17.48 0.47
CA SER A 37 3.01 16.62 1.65
C SER A 37 2.43 17.34 2.88
N MET A 38 2.32 18.67 2.85
CA MET A 38 1.79 19.46 3.97
C MET A 38 0.28 19.72 3.87
N VAL A 39 -0.38 19.28 2.79
CA VAL A 39 -1.83 19.41 2.64
C VAL A 39 -2.56 18.63 3.73
N GLU A 40 -3.61 19.25 4.28
CA GLU A 40 -4.44 18.66 5.32
C GLU A 40 -5.22 17.43 4.83
N MET A 41 -5.29 16.41 5.68
CA MET A 41 -6.06 15.21 5.44
C MET A 41 -7.47 15.36 6.01
N LYS A 42 -8.46 14.94 5.23
CA LYS A 42 -9.87 14.99 5.59
C LYS A 42 -10.17 13.99 6.70
N ALA A 43 -11.01 14.44 7.64
CA ALA A 43 -11.50 13.64 8.78
C ALA A 43 -10.38 13.09 9.68
N ALA A 44 -9.23 13.75 9.70
CA ALA A 44 -8.08 13.40 10.51
C ALA A 44 -7.77 14.52 11.49
N MET A 45 -8.02 14.27 12.76
CA MET A 45 -7.76 15.22 13.85
C MET A 45 -6.58 14.69 14.66
N GLY A 46 -5.56 15.53 14.80
CA GLY A 46 -4.40 15.28 15.61
C GLY A 46 -4.66 15.59 17.08
N PRO A 47 -3.64 15.45 17.93
CA PRO A 47 -3.70 15.89 19.32
C PRO A 47 -4.18 17.35 19.39
N ASN A 48 -5.11 17.62 20.32
CA ASN A 48 -5.73 18.93 20.52
C ASN A 48 -6.60 19.44 19.36
N GLY A 49 -7.11 18.54 18.50
CA GLY A 49 -8.06 18.89 17.44
C GLY A 49 -7.42 19.63 16.24
N ARG A 50 -6.09 19.62 16.13
CA ARG A 50 -5.40 20.20 14.97
C ARG A 50 -5.59 19.33 13.74
N PRO A 51 -5.82 19.90 12.55
CA PRO A 51 -5.81 19.12 11.31
C PRO A 51 -4.48 18.39 11.14
N LEU A 52 -4.53 17.11 10.75
CA LEU A 52 -3.32 16.36 10.39
C LEU A 52 -2.96 16.60 8.93
N THR A 53 -1.69 16.84 8.65
CA THR A 53 -1.19 16.89 7.27
C THR A 53 -1.04 15.47 6.68
N ARG A 54 -0.84 15.39 5.36
CA ARG A 54 -0.40 14.15 4.69
C ARG A 54 0.86 13.62 5.35
N LEU A 55 1.87 14.45 5.57
CA LEU A 55 3.14 14.07 6.18
C LEU A 55 2.96 13.53 7.61
N ASP A 56 2.10 14.15 8.42
CA ASP A 56 1.78 13.63 9.77
C ASP A 56 1.08 12.27 9.70
N SER A 57 0.15 12.11 8.76
CA SER A 57 -0.55 10.85 8.54
C SER A 57 0.39 9.75 8.03
N ILE A 58 1.35 10.09 7.17
CA ILE A 58 2.40 9.19 6.67
C ILE A 58 3.26 8.68 7.82
N LYS A 59 3.73 9.57 8.70
CA LYS A 59 4.54 9.18 9.88
C LYS A 59 3.80 8.16 10.74
N GLN A 60 2.51 8.41 11.04
CA GLN A 60 1.70 7.50 11.84
C GLN A 60 1.46 6.16 11.13
N ALA A 61 1.18 6.20 9.83
CA ALA A 61 0.91 4.99 9.05
C ALA A 61 2.16 4.11 8.89
N ILE A 62 3.36 4.70 8.76
CA ILE A 62 4.63 3.97 8.78
C ILE A 62 4.87 3.33 10.14
N LEU A 63 4.62 4.03 11.24
CA LEU A 63 4.78 3.46 12.59
C LEU A 63 3.84 2.26 12.81
N LEU A 64 2.58 2.37 12.36
CA LEU A 64 1.64 1.25 12.40
C LEU A 64 2.18 0.07 11.57
N PHE A 65 2.64 0.34 10.35
CA PHE A 65 3.23 -0.68 9.47
C PHE A 65 4.39 -1.40 10.15
N ILE A 66 5.35 -0.66 10.71
CA ILE A 66 6.56 -1.24 11.33
C ILE A 66 6.17 -2.14 12.50
N ASN A 67 5.30 -1.67 13.40
CA ASN A 67 4.84 -2.47 14.54
C ASN A 67 4.14 -3.76 14.09
N ALA A 68 3.22 -3.66 13.12
CA ALA A 68 2.52 -4.82 12.59
C ALA A 68 3.47 -5.79 11.86
N LYS A 69 4.42 -5.26 11.08
CA LYS A 69 5.38 -6.07 10.31
C LYS A 69 6.37 -6.80 11.21
N LEU A 70 6.84 -6.16 12.29
CA LEU A 70 7.66 -6.80 13.32
C LEU A 70 6.89 -7.83 14.15
N THR A 71 5.59 -7.62 14.36
CA THR A 71 4.73 -8.62 15.01
C THR A 71 4.61 -9.88 14.15
N ILE A 72 4.58 -9.74 12.82
CA ILE A 72 4.58 -10.87 11.89
C ILE A 72 5.94 -11.58 11.90
N ASN A 73 7.03 -10.82 11.84
CA ASN A 73 8.39 -11.35 11.92
C ASN A 73 9.36 -10.29 12.46
N PRO A 74 9.98 -10.50 13.64
CA PRO A 74 10.84 -9.51 14.29
C PRO A 74 12.18 -9.32 13.55
N GLU A 75 12.53 -10.22 12.63
CA GLU A 75 13.79 -10.14 11.89
C GLU A 75 13.74 -9.13 10.75
N HIS A 76 12.59 -8.52 10.44
CA HIS A 76 12.48 -7.44 9.46
C HIS A 76 13.23 -6.18 9.93
N ARG A 77 13.84 -5.45 8.99
CA ARG A 77 14.60 -4.23 9.31
C ARG A 77 14.17 -3.07 8.42
N PHE A 78 14.31 -1.86 8.93
CA PHE A 78 13.81 -0.65 8.30
C PHE A 78 14.89 0.42 8.18
N ALA A 79 14.92 1.12 7.05
CA ALA A 79 15.72 2.32 6.81
C ALA A 79 14.86 3.40 6.16
N PHE A 80 15.34 4.64 6.17
CA PHE A 80 14.56 5.80 5.76
C PHE A 80 15.35 6.73 4.85
N ALA A 81 14.72 7.16 3.76
CA ALA A 81 15.18 8.16 2.84
C ALA A 81 14.08 9.22 2.62
N THR A 82 14.48 10.38 2.12
CA THR A 82 13.55 11.42 1.66
C THR A 82 13.75 11.68 0.18
N LEU A 83 12.69 12.08 -0.50
CA LEU A 83 12.71 12.54 -1.88
C LEU A 83 12.40 14.04 -1.92
N GLY A 84 13.45 14.85 -2.07
CA GLY A 84 13.34 16.24 -2.50
C GLY A 84 13.55 16.30 -4.02
N LYS A 85 14.57 17.05 -4.47
CA LYS A 85 14.98 17.05 -5.88
C LYS A 85 15.50 15.67 -6.32
N ALA A 86 16.20 15.03 -5.40
CA ALA A 86 16.75 13.69 -5.51
C ALA A 86 16.64 13.01 -4.14
N ALA A 87 16.83 11.69 -4.12
CA ALA A 87 16.80 10.93 -2.88
C ALA A 87 18.00 11.23 -1.96
N SER A 88 17.74 11.34 -0.67
CA SER A 88 18.75 11.51 0.38
C SER A 88 18.43 10.62 1.58
N TRP A 89 19.46 10.20 2.32
CA TRP A 89 19.27 9.39 3.52
C TRP A 89 18.70 10.23 4.68
N LEU A 90 17.64 9.73 5.31
CA LEU A 90 17.17 10.22 6.61
C LEU A 90 17.80 9.39 7.74
N ARG A 91 17.84 8.06 7.54
CA ARG A 91 18.51 7.09 8.42
C ARG A 91 18.91 5.89 7.57
N ARG A 92 20.21 5.62 7.49
CA ARG A 92 20.79 4.64 6.57
C ARG A 92 20.81 3.23 7.16
N GLU A 93 21.05 3.10 8.45
CA GLU A 93 21.20 1.81 9.11
C GLU A 93 19.85 1.11 9.20
N PHE A 94 19.76 -0.07 8.58
CA PHE A 94 18.60 -0.97 8.72
C PHE A 94 18.50 -1.49 10.15
N SER A 95 17.37 -1.25 10.80
CA SER A 95 17.13 -1.61 12.20
C SER A 95 15.73 -2.17 12.40
N SER A 96 15.59 -3.12 13.34
CA SER A 96 14.31 -3.65 13.83
C SER A 96 13.73 -2.84 15.01
N GLU A 97 14.46 -1.83 15.50
CA GLU A 97 14.06 -1.07 16.69
C GLU A 97 13.00 0.00 16.35
N VAL A 98 11.84 -0.09 17.00
CA VAL A 98 10.71 0.83 16.77
C VAL A 98 11.08 2.27 17.15
N GLU A 99 11.88 2.43 18.20
CA GLU A 99 12.38 3.71 18.70
C GLU A 99 13.27 4.40 17.68
N SER A 100 14.07 3.64 16.92
CA SER A 100 14.92 4.15 15.84
C SER A 100 14.07 4.72 14.70
N ALA A 101 13.00 4.01 14.34
CA ALA A 101 12.02 4.47 13.36
C ALA A 101 11.28 5.73 13.84
N HIS A 102 10.80 5.72 15.08
CA HIS A 102 10.14 6.88 15.69
C HIS A 102 11.06 8.11 15.71
N ALA A 103 12.33 7.93 16.08
CA ALA A 103 13.32 9.01 16.07
C ALA A 103 13.57 9.57 14.66
N ALA A 104 13.63 8.72 13.64
CA ALA A 104 13.76 9.16 12.23
C ALA A 104 12.54 9.95 11.76
N LEU A 105 11.34 9.43 12.02
CA LEU A 105 10.09 10.07 11.58
C LEU A 105 9.79 11.37 12.34
N ARG A 106 10.30 11.53 13.56
CA ARG A 106 10.16 12.77 14.34
C ARG A 106 10.88 13.96 13.69
N ILE A 107 12.04 13.73 13.09
CA ILE A 107 12.85 14.79 12.46
C ILE A 107 12.46 15.05 10.99
N LEU A 108 11.62 14.20 10.41
CA LEU A 108 11.13 14.35 9.04
C LEU A 108 10.24 15.58 8.93
N SER A 109 10.56 16.48 7.99
CA SER A 109 9.79 17.69 7.69
C SER A 109 9.74 17.92 6.19
N ALA A 110 8.73 18.67 5.73
CA ALA A 110 8.70 19.15 4.35
C ALA A 110 9.84 20.16 4.12
N ILE A 111 10.33 20.20 2.89
CA ILE A 111 11.43 21.08 2.46
C ILE A 111 10.86 22.06 1.41
N PRO A 112 11.18 23.37 1.51
CA PRO A 112 10.78 24.33 0.49
C PRO A 112 11.46 24.01 -0.85
N SER A 113 10.66 23.81 -1.89
CA SER A 113 11.05 23.52 -3.28
C SER A 113 11.70 22.17 -3.58
N SER A 114 11.19 21.51 -4.61
CA SER A 114 11.99 21.18 -5.81
C SER A 114 11.06 20.76 -6.95
N GLY A 115 11.00 21.53 -8.04
CA GLY A 115 10.13 21.23 -9.19
C GLY A 115 10.46 19.92 -9.94
N ASN A 116 11.55 19.24 -9.58
CA ASN A 116 11.94 17.95 -10.17
C ASN A 116 11.88 16.87 -9.09
N ALA A 117 11.51 15.66 -9.49
CA ALA A 117 11.59 14.47 -8.66
C ALA A 117 12.41 13.39 -9.39
N ASP A 118 13.72 13.34 -9.14
CA ASP A 118 14.61 12.34 -9.75
C ASP A 118 14.76 11.09 -8.87
N LEU A 119 14.21 9.96 -9.34
CA LEU A 119 14.28 8.66 -8.69
C LEU A 119 15.59 7.91 -8.99
N THR A 120 16.45 8.40 -9.89
CA THR A 120 17.72 7.75 -10.25
C THR A 120 18.60 7.51 -9.02
N GLY A 121 18.69 8.50 -8.13
CA GLY A 121 19.42 8.39 -6.87
C GLY A 121 18.85 7.31 -5.95
N LEU A 122 17.52 7.23 -5.85
CA LEU A 122 16.82 6.22 -5.05
C LEU A 122 17.13 4.81 -5.59
N PHE A 123 17.07 4.62 -6.91
CA PHE A 123 17.33 3.32 -7.52
C PHE A 123 18.78 2.88 -7.38
N ARG A 124 19.74 3.81 -7.43
CA ARG A 124 21.15 3.52 -7.11
C ARG A 124 21.31 3.06 -5.66
N ILE A 125 20.68 3.77 -4.72
CA ILE A 125 20.66 3.39 -3.31
C ILE A 125 20.06 1.99 -3.14
N ALA A 126 18.88 1.76 -3.69
CA ALA A 126 18.16 0.50 -3.57
C ALA A 126 18.92 -0.67 -4.21
N SER A 127 19.47 -0.51 -5.41
CA SER A 127 20.29 -1.53 -6.07
C SER A 127 21.52 -1.91 -5.25
N HIS A 128 22.19 -0.94 -4.63
CA HIS A 128 23.34 -1.19 -3.78
C HIS A 128 22.95 -1.93 -2.48
N GLU A 129 21.92 -1.46 -1.79
CA GLU A 129 21.47 -2.11 -0.55
C GLU A 129 20.87 -3.50 -0.83
N ALA A 130 20.22 -3.71 -1.97
CA ALA A 130 19.70 -5.02 -2.36
C ALA A 130 20.78 -6.09 -2.52
N LYS A 131 21.96 -5.71 -3.03
CA LYS A 131 23.11 -6.63 -3.11
C LYS A 131 23.60 -7.02 -1.72
N LYS A 132 23.63 -6.08 -0.78
CA LYS A 132 24.00 -6.35 0.63
C LYS A 132 22.96 -7.22 1.33
N SER A 133 21.67 -6.92 1.16
CA SER A 133 20.57 -7.74 1.70
C SER A 133 20.66 -9.17 1.21
N ARG A 134 20.88 -9.37 -0.11
CA ARG A 134 21.08 -10.73 -0.68
C ARG A 134 22.27 -11.46 -0.08
N ALA A 135 23.38 -10.78 0.17
CA ALA A 135 24.54 -11.39 0.84
C ALA A 135 24.23 -11.86 2.28
N GLN A 136 23.15 -11.38 2.89
CA GLN A 136 22.64 -11.80 4.19
C GLN A 136 21.41 -12.72 4.08
N ASN A 137 21.10 -13.24 2.88
CA ASN A 137 19.92 -14.05 2.59
C ASN A 137 18.58 -13.32 2.86
N ARG A 138 18.54 -12.03 2.52
CA ARG A 138 17.40 -11.12 2.70
C ARG A 138 17.02 -10.50 1.36
N ILE A 139 15.77 -10.06 1.23
CA ILE A 139 15.31 -9.28 0.07
C ILE A 139 15.21 -7.80 0.43
N LEU A 140 15.43 -6.92 -0.55
CA LEU A 140 15.18 -5.50 -0.37
C LEU A 140 13.83 -5.12 -0.99
N ARG A 141 13.05 -4.39 -0.22
CA ARG A 141 11.81 -3.75 -0.64
C ARG A 141 11.91 -2.25 -0.43
N VAL A 142 11.49 -1.48 -1.42
CA VAL A 142 11.38 -0.03 -1.34
C VAL A 142 9.90 0.32 -1.30
N VAL A 143 9.49 1.13 -0.32
CA VAL A 143 8.15 1.71 -0.28
C VAL A 143 8.31 3.21 -0.51
N LEU A 144 7.97 3.66 -1.73
CA LEU A 144 7.95 5.06 -2.11
C LEU A 144 6.59 5.67 -1.76
N ILE A 145 6.59 6.73 -0.96
CA ILE A 145 5.39 7.52 -0.68
C ILE A 145 5.53 8.83 -1.43
N TYR A 146 4.83 8.95 -2.56
CA TYR A 146 4.92 10.09 -3.49
C TYR A 146 3.74 11.04 -3.27
N CYS A 147 4.01 12.34 -3.16
CA CYS A 147 2.99 13.33 -2.77
C CYS A 147 2.70 14.40 -3.83
N ARG A 148 3.56 14.55 -4.85
CA ARG A 148 3.39 15.59 -5.87
C ARG A 148 2.36 15.19 -6.91
N SER A 149 1.39 16.07 -7.15
CA SER A 149 0.38 15.90 -8.21
C SER A 149 0.74 16.63 -9.51
N SER A 150 1.67 17.58 -9.42
CA SER A 150 2.08 18.48 -10.50
C SER A 150 3.44 18.13 -11.13
N VAL A 151 4.19 17.23 -10.51
CA VAL A 151 5.56 16.89 -10.93
C VAL A 151 5.62 15.42 -11.31
N ARG A 152 5.98 15.15 -12.57
CA ARG A 152 6.26 13.79 -13.04
C ARG A 152 7.61 13.30 -12.49
N PRO A 153 7.68 12.15 -11.82
CA PRO A 153 8.97 11.57 -11.45
C PRO A 153 9.75 11.16 -12.70
N GLN A 154 11.05 11.41 -12.67
CA GLN A 154 11.97 11.05 -13.73
C GLN A 154 13.01 10.06 -13.20
N ASN A 155 13.51 9.19 -14.06
CA ASN A 155 14.64 8.36 -13.74
C ASN A 155 15.45 8.06 -15.01
N ASN A 156 16.75 7.84 -14.84
CA ASN A 156 17.63 7.29 -15.86
C ASN A 156 18.25 6.00 -15.34
N TRP A 157 17.40 4.97 -15.21
CA TRP A 157 17.80 3.65 -14.73
C TRP A 157 17.99 2.67 -15.88
N PRO A 158 19.07 1.86 -15.87
CA PRO A 158 19.26 0.84 -16.89
C PRO A 158 18.10 -0.17 -16.90
N VAL A 159 17.63 -0.50 -18.10
CA VAL A 159 16.61 -1.54 -18.32
C VAL A 159 17.11 -2.89 -17.77
N ASN A 160 16.22 -3.69 -17.19
CA ASN A 160 16.45 -5.04 -16.66
C ASN A 160 17.30 -5.17 -15.38
N GLN A 161 17.54 -4.08 -14.64
CA GLN A 161 18.12 -4.18 -13.28
C GLN A 161 17.04 -4.30 -12.21
N LYS A 162 16.45 -5.50 -12.12
CA LYS A 162 15.39 -5.85 -11.15
C LYS A 162 16.00 -6.50 -9.89
N LEU A 163 16.57 -5.67 -9.02
CA LEU A 163 17.29 -6.15 -7.84
C LEU A 163 16.50 -5.98 -6.53
N PHE A 164 15.43 -5.21 -6.52
CA PHE A 164 14.61 -4.95 -5.34
C PHE A 164 13.14 -4.90 -5.78
N THR A 165 12.20 -4.90 -4.85
CA THR A 165 10.78 -4.68 -5.15
C THR A 165 10.41 -3.24 -4.84
N LEU A 166 9.74 -2.53 -5.76
CA LEU A 166 9.22 -1.19 -5.50
C LEU A 166 7.71 -1.26 -5.27
N ASP A 167 7.25 -0.75 -4.14
CA ASP A 167 5.86 -0.37 -3.92
C ASP A 167 5.73 1.14 -3.90
N VAL A 168 4.59 1.64 -4.38
CA VAL A 168 4.27 3.06 -4.44
C VAL A 168 2.96 3.31 -3.71
N VAL A 169 2.97 4.27 -2.78
CA VAL A 169 1.77 4.90 -2.25
C VAL A 169 1.71 6.30 -2.84
N TYR A 170 0.77 6.53 -3.75
CA TYR A 170 0.61 7.82 -4.42
C TYR A 170 -0.51 8.64 -3.78
N LEU A 171 -0.15 9.69 -3.06
CA LEU A 171 -1.10 10.61 -2.43
C LEU A 171 -1.11 11.91 -3.23
N HIS A 172 -2.28 12.34 -3.69
CA HIS A 172 -2.35 13.51 -4.56
C HIS A 172 -3.65 14.29 -4.35
N ASP A 173 -3.68 15.51 -4.86
CA ASP A 173 -4.92 16.25 -5.04
C ASP A 173 -5.66 15.79 -6.29
N LYS A 174 -6.98 16.03 -6.33
CA LYS A 174 -7.76 15.77 -7.53
C LYS A 174 -7.20 16.57 -8.71
N PRO A 175 -7.38 16.09 -9.96
CA PRO A 175 -7.01 16.85 -11.15
C PRO A 175 -7.64 18.24 -11.14
N GLY A 176 -6.86 19.22 -11.57
CA GLY A 176 -7.16 20.64 -11.65
C GLY A 176 -6.27 21.34 -12.67
N PRO A 177 -6.36 22.68 -12.79
CA PRO A 177 -5.63 23.43 -13.83
C PRO A 177 -4.11 23.33 -13.72
N ASP A 178 -3.59 23.15 -12.50
CA ASP A 178 -2.17 23.24 -12.18
C ASP A 178 -1.51 21.87 -11.91
N ASN A 179 -2.24 20.77 -12.11
CA ASN A 179 -1.71 19.42 -11.86
C ASN A 179 -2.27 18.37 -12.84
N CYS A 180 -1.52 17.28 -13.04
CA CYS A 180 -1.95 16.15 -13.86
C CYS A 180 -1.61 14.83 -13.14
N PRO A 181 -2.40 14.41 -12.15
CA PRO A 181 -2.12 13.20 -11.39
C PRO A 181 -2.01 11.93 -12.25
N GLN A 182 -2.70 11.88 -13.39
CA GLN A 182 -2.62 10.74 -14.31
C GLN A 182 -1.21 10.58 -14.89
N GLU A 183 -0.60 11.66 -15.39
CA GLU A 183 0.77 11.61 -15.93
C GLU A 183 1.79 11.21 -14.88
N VAL A 184 1.57 11.61 -13.62
CA VAL A 184 2.39 11.19 -12.48
C VAL A 184 2.20 9.71 -12.19
N TYR A 185 0.94 9.25 -12.14
CA TYR A 185 0.61 7.85 -11.92
C TYR A 185 1.26 6.96 -12.98
N ASP A 186 1.10 7.29 -14.26
CA ASP A 186 1.67 6.52 -15.38
C ASP A 186 3.20 6.42 -15.25
N ALA A 187 3.88 7.52 -14.89
CA ALA A 187 5.32 7.51 -14.68
C ALA A 187 5.78 6.67 -13.46
N LEU A 188 4.95 6.59 -12.43
CA LEU A 188 5.18 5.74 -11.26
C LEU A 188 4.97 4.26 -11.61
N VAL A 189 3.93 3.94 -12.40
CA VAL A 189 3.70 2.58 -12.95
C VAL A 189 4.89 2.15 -13.78
N ASP A 190 5.30 2.97 -14.74
CA ASP A 190 6.48 2.72 -15.57
C ASP A 190 7.68 2.41 -14.67
N SER A 191 7.99 3.30 -13.72
CA SER A 191 9.12 3.13 -12.81
C SER A 191 9.06 1.81 -12.03
N LEU A 192 7.87 1.45 -11.52
CA LEU A 192 7.63 0.23 -10.75
C LEU A 192 7.85 -1.03 -11.59
N GLU A 193 7.33 -1.08 -12.82
CA GLU A 193 7.48 -2.23 -13.72
C GLU A 193 8.95 -2.46 -14.11
N HIS A 194 9.69 -1.37 -14.29
CA HIS A 194 11.09 -1.40 -14.73
C HIS A 194 12.05 -1.92 -13.66
N VAL A 195 11.80 -1.65 -12.37
CA VAL A 195 12.77 -1.92 -11.29
C VAL A 195 12.41 -3.12 -10.40
N SER A 196 11.16 -3.56 -10.40
CA SER A 196 10.69 -4.53 -9.40
C SER A 196 11.03 -5.98 -9.75
N GLU A 197 11.69 -6.67 -8.81
CA GLU A 197 12.02 -8.11 -8.86
C GLU A 197 10.78 -8.99 -8.65
N PHE A 198 10.05 -8.76 -7.56
CA PHE A 198 8.71 -9.31 -7.36
C PHE A 198 7.68 -8.28 -7.82
N GLU A 199 6.42 -8.70 -7.95
CA GLU A 199 5.36 -7.77 -8.34
C GLU A 199 5.27 -6.62 -7.33
N GLY A 200 5.44 -5.39 -7.82
CA GLY A 200 5.27 -4.16 -7.06
C GLY A 200 3.81 -3.73 -7.03
N TYR A 201 3.37 -3.12 -5.93
CA TYR A 201 2.03 -2.57 -5.82
C TYR A 201 2.06 -1.05 -5.95
N ILE A 202 1.08 -0.47 -6.65
CA ILE A 202 0.82 0.97 -6.70
C ILE A 202 -0.57 1.27 -6.15
N LEU A 203 -0.63 2.02 -5.05
CA LEU A 203 -1.84 2.32 -4.31
C LEU A 203 -2.05 3.83 -4.26
N GLU A 204 -3.06 4.34 -4.97
CA GLU A 204 -3.31 5.78 -5.07
C GLU A 204 -4.46 6.27 -4.17
N SER A 205 -4.44 7.56 -3.82
CA SER A 205 -5.55 8.23 -3.14
C SER A 205 -5.58 9.74 -3.42
N GLY A 206 -6.54 10.16 -4.26
CA GLY A 206 -6.84 11.57 -4.55
C GLY A 206 -7.81 12.26 -3.57
N GLN A 207 -8.35 11.54 -2.56
CA GLN A 207 -9.41 12.06 -1.69
C GLN A 207 -8.90 12.75 -0.43
N GLY A 208 -7.64 12.51 -0.06
CA GLY A 208 -7.03 12.99 1.19
C GLY A 208 -7.61 12.35 2.46
N LEU A 209 -8.18 11.14 2.40
CA LEU A 209 -8.74 10.47 3.58
C LEU A 209 -7.68 9.64 4.31
N THR A 210 -7.36 9.97 5.57
CA THR A 210 -6.33 9.24 6.34
C THR A 210 -6.61 7.75 6.45
N ARG A 211 -7.87 7.34 6.62
CA ARG A 211 -8.24 5.90 6.65
C ARG A 211 -7.81 5.12 5.40
N VAL A 212 -7.76 5.78 4.23
CA VAL A 212 -7.37 5.15 2.97
C VAL A 212 -5.87 4.89 2.96
N LEU A 213 -5.05 5.87 3.37
CA LEU A 213 -3.62 5.68 3.56
C LEU A 213 -3.31 4.51 4.50
N PHE A 214 -3.99 4.45 5.65
CA PHE A 214 -3.80 3.34 6.60
C PHE A 214 -4.17 1.98 5.99
N ARG A 215 -5.28 1.92 5.24
CA ARG A 215 -5.65 0.71 4.50
C ARG A 215 -4.57 0.30 3.49
N HIS A 216 -4.02 1.26 2.74
CA HIS A 216 -2.95 1.01 1.78
C HIS A 216 -1.71 0.43 2.47
N MET A 217 -1.29 1.01 3.60
CA MET A 217 -0.18 0.47 4.39
C MET A 217 -0.47 -0.95 4.91
N CYS A 218 -1.70 -1.25 5.32
CA CYS A 218 -2.09 -2.61 5.72
C CYS A 218 -2.02 -3.61 4.56
N VAL A 219 -2.41 -3.22 3.34
CA VAL A 219 -2.24 -4.07 2.14
C VAL A 219 -0.77 -4.39 1.90
N LEU A 220 0.09 -3.39 2.08
CA LEU A 220 1.54 -3.53 1.94
C LEU A 220 2.17 -4.40 3.05
N LEU A 221 1.47 -4.79 4.13
CA LEU A 221 2.02 -5.74 5.10
C LEU A 221 2.33 -7.11 4.50
N SER A 222 1.64 -7.46 3.40
CA SER A 222 1.91 -8.68 2.66
C SER A 222 3.37 -8.77 2.21
N HIS A 223 3.94 -9.98 2.29
CA HIS A 223 5.32 -10.24 1.91
C HIS A 223 5.44 -10.31 0.36
N PRO A 224 6.44 -9.68 -0.29
CA PRO A 224 6.56 -9.68 -1.75
C PRO A 224 6.58 -11.08 -2.40
N GLN A 225 7.20 -12.06 -1.74
CA GLN A 225 7.21 -13.47 -2.20
C GLN A 225 5.89 -14.23 -1.99
N GLN A 226 4.91 -13.67 -1.28
CA GLN A 226 3.64 -14.35 -0.96
C GLN A 226 2.40 -13.68 -1.51
N ARG A 227 2.43 -12.37 -1.69
CA ARG A 227 1.26 -11.64 -2.17
C ARG A 227 0.95 -12.06 -3.60
N CYS A 228 -0.34 -12.12 -3.91
CA CYS A 228 -0.82 -12.32 -5.28
C CYS A 228 -0.52 -11.07 -6.12
N PRO A 229 -0.81 -11.13 -7.42
CA PRO A 229 -0.89 -9.94 -8.23
C PRO A 229 -1.92 -8.92 -7.72
N GLN A 230 -1.66 -7.62 -7.91
CA GLN A 230 -2.50 -6.56 -7.34
C GLN A 230 -3.93 -6.58 -7.91
N ASP A 231 -4.07 -6.93 -9.19
CA ASP A 231 -5.36 -7.10 -9.87
C ASP A 231 -6.19 -8.28 -9.33
N HIS A 232 -5.54 -9.26 -8.70
CA HIS A 232 -6.17 -10.40 -8.03
C HIS A 232 -6.50 -10.13 -6.55
N LEU A 233 -6.23 -8.93 -6.03
CA LEU A 233 -6.47 -8.60 -4.63
C LEU A 233 -7.97 -8.35 -4.36
N ASP A 234 -8.69 -9.38 -3.92
CA ASP A 234 -10.07 -9.26 -3.44
C ASP A 234 -10.13 -9.12 -1.92
N ILE A 235 -10.19 -7.88 -1.40
CA ILE A 235 -10.37 -7.62 0.03
C ILE A 235 -11.86 -7.67 0.34
N PRO A 236 -12.33 -8.65 1.14
CA PRO A 236 -13.75 -8.80 1.45
C PRO A 236 -14.33 -7.51 2.05
N LYS A 237 -15.49 -7.08 1.55
CA LYS A 237 -16.23 -5.96 2.15
C LYS A 237 -16.75 -6.38 3.53
N ALA A 238 -16.78 -5.42 4.47
CA ALA A 238 -17.29 -5.66 5.81
C ALA A 238 -18.69 -6.31 5.78
N LEU A 239 -18.84 -7.42 6.51
CA LEU A 239 -20.07 -8.20 6.58
C LEU A 239 -21.27 -7.41 7.14
N SER A 240 -21.02 -6.30 7.85
CA SER A 240 -22.02 -5.46 8.50
C SER A 240 -22.94 -4.67 7.57
N ARG A 241 -22.77 -4.75 6.23
CA ARG A 241 -23.70 -4.14 5.25
C ARG A 241 -24.79 -5.08 4.73
N ARG A 242 -24.85 -6.33 5.19
CA ARG A 242 -25.98 -7.23 4.91
C ARG A 242 -26.84 -7.39 6.16
N LEU A 243 -27.59 -6.35 6.52
CA LEU A 243 -28.85 -6.57 7.22
C LEU A 243 -29.85 -7.01 6.14
N PRO A 244 -30.59 -8.11 6.31
CA PRO A 244 -31.67 -8.46 5.39
C PRO A 244 -32.63 -7.28 5.33
N ALA A 245 -33.03 -6.89 4.12
CA ALA A 245 -34.19 -6.03 3.96
C ALA A 245 -35.33 -6.68 4.75
N ALA A 246 -35.97 -5.93 5.65
CA ALA A 246 -37.19 -6.41 6.26
C ALA A 246 -38.18 -6.67 5.12
N ASP A 247 -38.47 -7.94 4.87
CA ASP A 247 -39.51 -8.34 3.94
C ASP A 247 -40.81 -7.70 4.42
N THR A 248 -41.28 -6.68 3.69
CA THR A 248 -42.68 -6.27 3.72
C THR A 248 -43.49 -7.46 3.23
N VAL A 249 -44.02 -8.23 4.18
CA VAL A 249 -44.99 -9.29 3.91
C VAL A 249 -46.27 -8.62 3.41
N ASN A 250 -46.47 -8.63 2.10
CA ASN A 250 -47.80 -8.57 1.52
C ASN A 250 -48.56 -9.81 2.01
N GLY A 251 -49.53 -9.59 2.89
CA GLY A 251 -50.54 -10.57 3.25
C GLY A 251 -51.91 -10.02 2.88
N GLU A 252 -52.29 -10.14 1.61
CA GLU A 252 -53.71 -10.15 1.24
C GLU A 252 -54.24 -11.55 1.53
N ASP A 253 -55.24 -11.65 2.40
CA ASP A 253 -56.49 -12.39 2.17
C ASP A 253 -57.30 -12.49 3.47
N SER A 254 -58.40 -11.73 3.55
CA SER A 254 -59.54 -12.13 4.39
C SER A 254 -60.86 -11.88 3.65
N VAL A 255 -61.29 -13.01 3.07
CA VAL A 255 -62.60 -13.44 2.62
C VAL A 255 -63.79 -12.66 3.18
N THR A 256 -64.66 -12.24 2.27
CA THR A 256 -66.01 -11.71 2.48
C THR A 256 -66.97 -12.82 2.92
N VAL A 257 -67.77 -12.57 3.96
CA VAL A 257 -69.01 -13.32 4.25
C VAL A 257 -70.13 -12.32 4.52
N SER A 258 -71.22 -12.43 3.75
CA SER A 258 -72.44 -11.64 3.89
C SER A 258 -73.45 -12.29 4.85
N GLY A 259 -74.15 -11.44 5.62
CA GLY A 259 -75.59 -11.59 5.89
C GLY A 259 -76.02 -11.97 7.32
N GLY A 260 -76.80 -11.09 7.96
CA GLY A 260 -77.64 -11.43 9.12
C GLY A 260 -78.09 -10.23 9.98
N LYS A 261 -79.40 -9.91 9.93
CA LYS A 261 -80.13 -8.87 10.70
C LYS A 261 -80.23 -9.15 12.21
N SER A 262 -80.38 -8.11 13.05
CA SER A 262 -81.61 -7.76 13.81
C SER A 262 -81.38 -6.93 15.08
N ASP A 263 -82.11 -5.82 15.20
CA ASP A 263 -82.77 -5.18 16.37
C ASP A 263 -82.17 -5.30 17.78
N HIS A 264 -81.74 -4.17 18.37
CA HIS A 264 -82.50 -3.36 19.34
C HIS A 264 -81.73 -2.10 19.77
#